data_AF-A0A2V8CV45-F1
#
_entry.id   AF-A0A2V8CV45-F1
#
_cell.length_a   1.000
_cell.length_b   1.000
_cell.length_c   1.000
_cell.angle_alpha   90.00
_cell.angle_beta   90.00
_cell.angle_gamma   90.00
#
_symmetry.space_group_name_H-M   'P 1'
#
loop_
_entity.id
_entity.type
_entity.pdbx_description
1 polymer ?
#
loop_
_entity_poly.entity_id
_entity_poly.type
_entity_poly.pdbx_seq_one_letter_code
_entity_poly.pdbx_strand_id
1 'polypeptide(L)'
;MTESFCGYSGDRDEALIGFLYDDVTGEPAGRALFETHLETCARCQDEIAALRVVRKQLARWSPPEPGFAVTSRQAAVAGPQVGQPSWWREIPAWAQVAAALLFLGVSAGLANLDVRYDRNGLSVRTGWLKTPSQPGLATAISAVPIAPAAVAPSGGPAEPWRADLAVLERQLKAELRAMQLSAATIAARPQPVRATADADVLRRARALLDESEKRQQRELALRVAEVMRDVNLQRQADLVKIDRYVGAVESKVGVEVLKNRQKMNQMDILYRTSQRQ
;
A
#
# COMPACT_ATOMS: atom_id res chain seq x y z
N MET A 1 16.59 -8.31 -26.04
CA MET A 1 16.01 -9.03 -24.89
C MET A 1 14.88 -9.86 -25.46
N THR A 2 15.12 -11.14 -25.66
CA THR A 2 14.16 -12.06 -26.26
C THR A 2 13.04 -12.33 -25.27
N GLU A 3 11.82 -11.87 -25.57
CA GLU A 3 10.61 -12.36 -24.91
C GLU A 3 10.42 -13.83 -25.30
N SER A 4 11.08 -14.73 -24.57
CA SER A 4 10.82 -16.16 -24.67
C SER A 4 9.46 -16.44 -24.05
N PHE A 5 8.47 -16.71 -24.91
CA PHE A 5 7.14 -17.11 -24.51
C PHE A 5 7.22 -18.44 -23.73
N CYS A 6 6.67 -18.44 -22.51
CA CYS A 6 6.53 -19.64 -21.70
C CYS A 6 5.25 -20.38 -22.15
N GLY A 7 5.37 -21.66 -22.51
CA GLY A 7 4.26 -22.50 -22.98
C GLY A 7 3.64 -23.38 -21.88
N TYR A 8 3.69 -22.96 -20.61
CA TYR A 8 3.09 -23.72 -19.51
C TYR A 8 1.57 -23.76 -19.67
N SER A 9 0.97 -24.95 -19.58
CA SER A 9 -0.45 -25.17 -19.89
C SER A 9 -1.43 -24.77 -18.78
N GLY A 10 -0.94 -24.46 -17.57
CA GLY A 10 -1.75 -24.06 -16.42
C GLY A 10 -1.49 -22.62 -15.99
N ASP A 11 -1.96 -22.25 -14.79
CA ASP A 11 -1.55 -21.00 -14.16
C ASP A 11 -0.08 -21.09 -13.75
N ARG A 12 0.77 -20.46 -14.55
CA ARG A 12 2.21 -20.42 -14.39
C ARG A 12 2.63 -19.71 -13.11
N ASP A 13 1.95 -18.62 -12.76
CA ASP A 13 2.32 -17.78 -11.64
C ASP A 13 1.97 -18.47 -10.32
N GLU A 14 0.80 -19.10 -10.27
CA GLU A 14 0.38 -19.94 -9.14
C GLU A 14 1.32 -21.13 -8.95
N ALA A 15 1.65 -21.86 -10.02
CA ALA A 15 2.58 -23.00 -9.96
C ALA A 15 3.98 -22.57 -9.50
N LEU A 16 4.45 -21.40 -9.95
CA LEU A 16 5.75 -20.85 -9.57
C LEU A 16 5.80 -20.46 -8.09
N ILE A 17 4.76 -19.83 -7.55
CA ILE A 17 4.68 -19.47 -6.12
C ILE A 17 4.53 -20.72 -5.26
N GLY A 18 3.65 -21.66 -5.64
CA GLY A 18 3.48 -22.94 -4.94
C GLY A 18 4.77 -23.75 -4.89
N PHE A 19 5.51 -23.81 -6.00
CA PHE A 19 6.84 -24.43 -6.04
C PHE A 19 7.85 -23.71 -5.14
N LEU A 20 7.83 -22.37 -5.11
CA LEU A 20 8.76 -21.58 -4.32
C LEU A 20 8.53 -21.70 -2.81
N TYR A 21 7.29 -21.85 -2.35
CA TYR A 21 6.94 -21.90 -0.91
C TYR A 21 6.71 -23.31 -0.37
N ASP A 22 6.94 -24.35 -1.18
CA ASP A 22 6.63 -25.75 -0.84
C ASP A 22 5.20 -25.89 -0.29
N ASP A 23 4.25 -25.21 -0.93
CA ASP A 23 2.86 -25.24 -0.48
C ASP A 23 2.27 -26.64 -0.75
N VAL A 24 2.17 -27.44 0.32
CA VAL A 24 1.64 -28.82 0.32
C VAL A 24 0.11 -28.82 0.16
N THR A 25 -0.55 -27.66 0.15
CA THR A 25 -2.00 -27.58 -0.10
C THR A 25 -2.37 -27.60 -1.59
N GLY A 26 -1.40 -27.43 -2.49
CA GLY A 26 -1.57 -27.72 -3.92
C GLY A 26 -1.51 -29.21 -4.21
N GLU A 27 -2.18 -29.67 -5.27
CA GLU A 27 -2.09 -31.06 -5.71
C GLU A 27 -0.61 -31.46 -5.94
N PRO A 28 -0.10 -32.54 -5.32
CA PRO A 28 1.29 -32.96 -5.46
C PRO A 28 1.68 -33.26 -6.92
N ALA A 29 0.69 -33.59 -7.76
CA ALA A 29 0.85 -33.75 -9.20
C ALA A 29 1.26 -32.43 -9.90
N GLY A 30 0.75 -31.28 -9.46
CA GLY A 30 1.08 -29.97 -10.03
C GLY A 30 2.55 -29.60 -9.85
N ARG A 31 3.17 -30.00 -8.74
CA ARG A 31 4.60 -29.76 -8.48
C ARG A 31 5.49 -30.54 -9.44
N ALA A 32 5.23 -31.83 -9.64
CA ALA A 32 6.02 -32.68 -10.54
C ALA A 32 5.91 -32.23 -12.01
N LEU A 33 4.72 -31.80 -12.42
CA LEU A 33 4.49 -31.23 -13.75
C LEU A 33 5.27 -29.92 -13.95
N PHE A 34 5.26 -29.04 -12.95
CA PHE A 34 6.02 -27.80 -13.01
C PHE A 34 7.53 -28.04 -12.96
N GLU A 35 8.02 -29.03 -12.20
CA GLU A 35 9.43 -29.43 -12.19
C GLU A 35 9.89 -29.93 -13.56
N THR A 36 9.06 -30.75 -14.22
CA THR A 36 9.31 -31.19 -15.61
C THR A 36 9.34 -30.00 -16.57
N HIS A 37 8.47 -29.00 -16.37
CA HIS A 37 8.50 -27.77 -17.14
C HIS A 37 9.79 -26.96 -16.90
N LEU A 38 10.28 -26.93 -15.65
CA LEU A 38 11.52 -26.24 -15.31
C LEU A 38 12.73 -26.83 -16.02
N GLU A 39 12.77 -28.12 -16.32
CA GLU A 39 13.88 -28.71 -17.09
C GLU A 39 13.97 -28.17 -18.53
N THR A 40 12.85 -27.69 -19.08
CA THR A 40 12.75 -27.29 -20.50
C THR A 40 12.61 -25.78 -20.72
N CYS A 41 12.24 -25.02 -19.69
CA CYS A 41 11.92 -23.59 -19.81
C CYS A 41 12.93 -22.68 -19.09
N ALA A 42 13.89 -22.12 -19.84
CA ALA A 42 14.90 -21.20 -19.31
C ALA A 42 14.29 -19.97 -18.61
N ARG A 43 13.17 -19.44 -19.12
CA ARG A 43 12.48 -18.29 -18.51
C ARG A 43 12.02 -18.59 -17.07
N CYS A 44 11.39 -19.75 -16.86
CA CYS A 44 10.93 -20.13 -15.53
C CYS A 44 12.09 -20.45 -14.60
N GLN A 45 13.20 -21.00 -15.12
CA GLN A 45 14.44 -21.18 -14.36
C GLN A 45 15.00 -19.82 -13.88
N ASP A 46 15.09 -18.84 -14.78
CA ASP A 46 15.61 -17.51 -14.49
C ASP A 46 14.75 -16.78 -13.44
N GLU A 47 13.42 -16.83 -13.59
CA GLU A 47 12.49 -16.22 -12.64
C GLU A 47 12.60 -16.85 -11.24
N ILE A 48 12.69 -18.18 -11.14
CA ILE A 48 12.89 -18.86 -9.85
C ILE A 48 14.25 -18.51 -9.24
N ALA A 49 15.30 -18.43 -10.06
CA ALA A 49 16.62 -18.01 -9.59
C ALA A 49 16.57 -16.58 -9.02
N ALA A 50 15.93 -15.64 -9.72
CA ALA A 50 15.75 -14.27 -9.27
C ALA A 50 14.97 -14.19 -7.93
N LEU A 51 13.87 -14.92 -7.80
CA LEU A 51 13.07 -14.91 -6.57
C LEU A 51 13.80 -15.56 -5.38
N ARG A 52 14.59 -16.60 -5.62
CA ARG A 52 15.46 -17.20 -4.58
C ARG A 52 16.54 -16.23 -4.10
N VAL A 53 17.06 -15.36 -4.98
CA VAL A 53 18.00 -14.29 -4.58
C VAL A 53 17.30 -13.28 -3.67
N VAL A 54 16.10 -12.82 -4.04
CA VAL A 54 15.32 -11.90 -3.20
C VAL A 54 15.03 -12.52 -1.82
N ARG A 55 14.65 -13.80 -1.78
CA ARG A 55 14.43 -14.49 -0.50
C ARG A 55 15.69 -14.55 0.36
N LYS A 56 16.86 -14.81 -0.23
CA LYS A 56 18.14 -14.77 0.50
C LYS A 56 18.45 -13.37 1.04
N GLN A 57 18.08 -12.32 0.31
CA GLN A 57 18.24 -10.93 0.76
C GLN A 57 17.29 -10.61 1.91
N LEU A 58 16.01 -10.99 1.80
CA LEU A 58 15.02 -10.82 2.86
C LEU A 58 15.37 -11.62 4.11
N ALA A 59 15.95 -12.81 3.98
CA ALA A 59 16.41 -13.60 5.13
C ALA A 59 17.55 -12.94 5.92
N ARG A 60 18.30 -12.02 5.30
CA ARG A 60 19.33 -11.21 5.99
C ARG A 60 18.75 -9.99 6.67
N TRP A 61 17.52 -9.60 6.32
CA TRP A 61 16.85 -8.48 6.93
C TRP A 61 16.35 -8.91 8.31
N SER A 62 16.96 -8.38 9.36
CA SER A 62 16.44 -8.47 10.71
C SER A 62 15.37 -7.39 10.89
N PRO A 63 14.11 -7.74 11.18
CA PRO A 63 13.12 -6.75 11.56
C PRO A 63 13.63 -5.98 12.78
N PRO A 64 13.54 -4.63 12.82
CA PRO A 64 13.83 -3.90 14.04
C PRO A 64 12.89 -4.41 15.12
N GLU A 65 13.43 -4.85 16.27
CA GLU A 65 12.59 -5.33 17.36
C GLU A 65 11.61 -4.22 17.72
N PRO A 66 10.30 -4.48 17.64
CA PRO A 66 9.35 -3.55 18.20
C PRO A 66 9.64 -3.50 19.71
N GLY A 67 9.75 -2.31 20.29
CA GLY A 67 10.11 -2.08 21.71
C GLY A 67 9.10 -2.60 22.74
N PHE A 68 8.28 -3.59 22.38
CA PHE A 68 7.41 -4.34 23.26
C PHE A 68 8.12 -5.67 23.54
N ALA A 69 8.61 -5.84 24.76
CA ALA A 69 9.19 -7.09 25.23
C ALA A 69 8.16 -8.23 25.15
N VAL A 70 8.06 -8.89 24.00
CA VAL A 70 7.42 -10.19 23.91
C VAL A 70 8.43 -11.16 24.49
N THR A 71 8.25 -11.48 25.77
CA THR A 71 8.92 -12.60 26.41
C THR A 71 8.46 -13.88 25.72
N SER A 72 9.16 -14.24 24.63
CA SER A 72 9.10 -15.58 24.05
C SER A 72 9.68 -16.55 25.07
N ARG A 73 8.85 -17.04 25.99
CA ARG A 73 9.13 -18.30 26.67
C ARG A 73 9.11 -19.39 25.59
N GLN A 74 10.29 -19.74 25.11
CA GLN A 74 10.53 -20.99 24.40
C GLN A 74 10.34 -22.12 25.41
N ALA A 75 9.09 -22.50 25.63
CA ALA A 75 8.76 -23.81 26.17
C ALA A 75 8.76 -24.77 24.98
N ALA A 76 9.71 -25.71 24.97
CA ALA A 76 9.62 -26.89 24.13
C ALA A 76 8.33 -27.63 24.53
N VAL A 77 7.28 -27.49 23.71
CA VAL A 77 6.04 -28.25 23.84
C VAL A 77 5.94 -29.11 22.61
N ALA A 78 6.10 -30.42 22.82
CA ALA A 78 5.69 -31.43 21.85
C ALA A 78 4.25 -31.13 21.42
N GLY A 79 4.02 -31.04 20.11
CA GLY A 79 2.85 -30.39 19.56
C GLY A 79 1.51 -31.03 19.95
N PRO A 80 0.48 -30.22 20.23
CA PRO A 80 -0.90 -30.60 20.02
C PRO A 80 -1.37 -30.11 18.64
N GLN A 81 -2.13 -30.96 17.95
CA GLN A 81 -2.71 -30.67 16.66
C GLN A 81 -3.60 -29.41 16.77
N VAL A 82 -3.35 -28.43 15.91
CA VAL A 82 -4.10 -27.17 15.88
C VAL A 82 -5.46 -27.44 15.23
N GLY A 83 -6.43 -27.82 16.05
CA GLY A 83 -7.83 -27.55 15.75
C GLY A 83 -7.99 -26.03 15.63
N GLN A 84 -8.58 -25.57 14.53
CA GLN A 84 -8.83 -24.15 14.31
C GLN A 84 -9.59 -23.56 15.52
N PRO A 85 -9.14 -22.42 16.07
CA PRO A 85 -9.71 -21.92 17.31
C PRO A 85 -11.08 -21.30 16.97
N SER A 86 -12.16 -21.87 17.54
CA SER A 86 -13.56 -21.60 17.19
C SER A 86 -14.08 -20.21 17.61
N TRP A 87 -13.25 -19.38 18.24
CA TRP A 87 -13.64 -18.04 18.72
C TRP A 87 -13.84 -17.00 17.61
N TRP A 88 -13.36 -17.26 16.39
CA TRP A 88 -13.61 -16.41 15.22
C TRP A 88 -15.06 -16.46 14.71
N ARG A 89 -15.86 -17.44 15.16
CA ARG A 89 -17.27 -17.58 14.74
C ARG A 89 -18.25 -16.70 15.53
N GLU A 90 -17.78 -15.96 16.53
CA GLU A 90 -18.61 -15.05 17.33
C GLU A 90 -18.43 -13.58 16.96
N ILE A 91 -17.97 -13.28 15.74
CA ILE A 91 -17.91 -11.90 15.25
C ILE A 91 -19.29 -11.55 14.67
N PRO A 92 -20.04 -10.60 15.28
CA PRO A 92 -21.36 -10.22 14.80
C PRO A 92 -21.26 -9.57 13.42
N ALA A 93 -22.27 -9.79 12.56
CA ALA A 93 -22.26 -9.37 11.16
C ALA A 93 -21.97 -7.86 10.95
N TRP A 94 -22.34 -7.01 11.89
CA TRP A 94 -22.03 -5.57 11.83
C TRP A 94 -20.53 -5.28 11.96
N ALA A 95 -19.78 -6.09 12.70
CA ALA A 95 -18.33 -5.95 12.85
C ALA A 95 -17.59 -6.42 11.59
N GLN A 96 -18.14 -7.39 10.86
CA GLN A 96 -17.62 -7.82 9.56
C GLN A 96 -17.79 -6.72 8.50
N VAL A 97 -18.94 -6.04 8.48
CA VAL A 97 -19.18 -4.90 7.58
C VAL A 97 -18.27 -3.72 7.93
N ALA A 98 -18.11 -3.42 9.21
CA ALA A 98 -17.19 -2.36 9.65
C ALA A 98 -15.73 -2.66 9.26
N ALA A 99 -15.27 -3.90 9.43
CA ALA A 99 -13.94 -4.32 9.01
C ALA A 99 -13.76 -4.22 7.49
N ALA A 100 -14.73 -4.69 6.70
CA ALA A 100 -14.68 -4.61 5.24
C ALA A 100 -14.61 -3.15 4.75
N LEU A 101 -15.38 -2.24 5.36
CA LEU A 101 -15.34 -0.81 5.04
C LEU A 101 -14.01 -0.16 5.45
N LEU A 102 -13.41 -0.56 6.56
CA LEU A 102 -12.09 -0.08 6.97
C LEU A 102 -11.00 -0.57 6.03
N PHE A 103 -11.02 -1.84 5.61
CA PHE A 103 -10.06 -2.35 4.62
C PHE A 103 -10.21 -1.66 3.27
N LEU A 104 -11.44 -1.44 2.80
CA LEU A 104 -11.70 -0.68 1.57
C LEU A 104 -11.29 0.80 1.70
N GLY A 105 -11.52 1.42 2.85
CA GLY A 105 -11.11 2.81 3.11
C GLY A 105 -9.59 2.97 3.18
N VAL A 106 -8.89 2.05 3.85
CA VAL A 106 -7.42 2.07 3.96
C VAL A 106 -6.75 1.75 2.62
N SER A 107 -7.29 0.81 1.85
CA SER A 107 -6.79 0.51 0.50
C SER A 107 -7.06 1.64 -0.50
N ALA A 108 -8.22 2.31 -0.43
CA ALA A 108 -8.50 3.50 -1.23
C ALA A 108 -7.61 4.70 -0.84
N GLY A 109 -7.29 4.85 0.46
CA GLY A 109 -6.36 5.87 0.96
C GLY A 109 -4.92 5.67 0.50
N LEU A 110 -4.45 4.42 0.40
CA LEU A 110 -3.13 4.09 -0.16
C LEU A 110 -3.06 4.27 -1.68
N ALA A 111 -4.20 4.26 -2.39
CA ALA A 111 -4.27 4.40 -3.85
C ALA A 111 -4.52 5.84 -4.36
N ASN A 112 -4.63 6.84 -3.46
CA ASN A 112 -4.93 8.24 -3.81
C ASN A 112 -6.20 8.34 -4.70
N LEU A 113 -7.28 7.69 -4.24
CA LEU A 113 -8.58 7.63 -4.91
C LEU A 113 -9.52 8.67 -4.28
N ASP A 114 -9.68 9.81 -4.93
CA ASP A 114 -10.59 10.89 -4.51
C ASP A 114 -11.97 10.66 -5.15
N VAL A 115 -12.97 10.31 -4.35
CA VAL A 115 -14.35 10.15 -4.81
C VAL A 115 -15.16 11.35 -4.32
N ARG A 116 -15.51 12.24 -5.23
CA ARG A 116 -16.36 13.41 -4.95
C ARG A 116 -17.70 13.25 -5.64
N TYR A 117 -18.76 13.25 -4.85
CA TYR A 117 -20.13 13.31 -5.34
C TYR A 117 -20.62 14.75 -5.25
N ASP A 118 -20.82 15.40 -6.40
CA ASP A 118 -21.38 16.75 -6.48
C ASP A 118 -22.70 16.77 -7.26
N ARG A 119 -23.30 17.96 -7.40
CA ARG A 119 -24.60 18.13 -8.09
C ARG A 119 -24.57 17.76 -9.59
N ASN A 120 -23.39 17.58 -10.17
CA ASN A 120 -23.16 17.20 -11.56
C ASN A 120 -22.79 15.70 -11.72
N GLY A 121 -22.68 14.93 -10.63
CA GLY A 121 -22.49 13.48 -10.64
C GLY A 121 -21.36 12.95 -9.75
N LEU A 122 -21.12 11.64 -9.83
CA LEU A 122 -20.01 10.95 -9.15
C LEU A 122 -18.72 11.15 -9.95
N SER A 123 -17.74 11.85 -9.36
CA SER A 123 -16.39 11.95 -9.89
C SER A 123 -15.44 11.06 -9.10
N VAL A 124 -14.77 10.13 -9.77
CA VAL A 124 -13.73 9.26 -9.20
C VAL A 124 -12.41 9.66 -9.82
N ARG A 125 -11.48 10.16 -9.01
CA ARG A 125 -10.14 10.60 -9.42
C ARG A 125 -9.10 9.67 -8.83
N THR A 126 -8.51 8.84 -9.67
CA THR A 126 -7.36 7.99 -9.33
C THR A 126 -6.07 8.77 -9.61
N GLY A 127 -5.24 9.00 -8.58
CA GLY A 127 -4.13 9.96 -8.58
C GLY A 127 -2.92 9.73 -9.50
N TRP A 128 -3.07 9.14 -10.68
CA TRP A 128 -1.95 8.85 -11.60
C TRP A 128 -2.02 9.57 -12.95
N LEU A 129 -3.08 10.33 -13.24
CA LEU A 129 -3.11 11.25 -14.38
C LEU A 129 -3.30 12.68 -13.92
N LYS A 130 -2.19 13.41 -13.83
CA LYS A 130 -2.19 14.85 -13.80
C LYS A 130 -2.45 15.35 -15.23
N THR A 131 -3.71 15.30 -15.67
CA THR A 131 -4.12 16.04 -16.86
C THR A 131 -4.33 17.49 -16.43
N PRO A 132 -3.62 18.48 -16.99
CA PRO A 132 -3.97 19.87 -16.76
C PRO A 132 -5.32 20.12 -17.42
N SER A 133 -6.37 20.28 -16.60
CA SER A 133 -7.67 20.74 -17.06
C SER A 133 -7.55 22.20 -17.49
N GLN A 134 -7.47 22.45 -18.79
CA GLN A 134 -7.64 23.78 -19.37
C GLN A 134 -9.12 24.18 -19.30
N PRO A 135 -9.45 25.36 -18.76
CA PRO A 135 -10.82 25.85 -18.77
C PRO A 135 -11.24 26.32 -20.18
N GLY A 136 -12.26 25.64 -20.71
CA GLY A 136 -13.44 26.26 -21.32
C GLY A 136 -13.26 27.13 -22.57
N LEU A 137 -13.40 26.51 -23.74
CA LEU A 137 -14.10 27.13 -24.88
C LEU A 137 -15.24 26.20 -25.28
N ALA A 138 -16.37 26.37 -24.60
CA ALA A 138 -17.66 25.93 -25.11
C ALA A 138 -18.17 27.01 -26.07
N THR A 139 -18.31 26.68 -27.35
CA THR A 139 -19.39 27.19 -28.20
C THR A 139 -19.62 26.17 -29.30
N ALA A 140 -20.73 25.44 -29.17
CA ALA A 140 -21.40 24.71 -30.24
C ALA A 140 -21.80 25.70 -31.37
N ILE A 141 -22.04 25.31 -32.62
CA ILE A 141 -23.22 24.58 -33.12
C ILE A 141 -23.02 24.46 -34.65
N SER A 142 -23.42 23.33 -35.23
CA SER A 142 -24.35 23.22 -36.38
C SER A 142 -23.96 22.20 -37.45
N ALA A 143 -24.99 21.50 -37.91
CA ALA A 143 -24.97 20.31 -38.75
C ALA A 143 -25.45 20.59 -40.20
N VAL A 144 -24.76 20.01 -41.20
CA VAL A 144 -25.25 19.30 -42.43
C VAL A 144 -25.92 20.16 -43.55
N PRO A 145 -25.90 19.87 -44.90
CA PRO A 145 -25.66 18.60 -45.65
C PRO A 145 -24.66 18.61 -46.86
N ILE A 146 -24.60 17.43 -47.49
CA ILE A 146 -23.70 16.81 -48.49
C ILE A 146 -23.84 17.34 -49.94
N ALA A 147 -22.72 17.41 -50.68
CA ALA A 147 -22.65 17.21 -52.14
C ALA A 147 -21.31 16.53 -52.54
N PRO A 148 -21.26 15.65 -53.56
CA PRO A 148 -20.09 14.81 -53.85
C PRO A 148 -19.15 15.50 -54.83
N ALA A 149 -17.88 15.65 -54.47
CA ALA A 149 -16.85 16.09 -55.42
C ALA A 149 -15.53 15.36 -55.17
N ALA A 150 -15.21 14.51 -56.15
CA ALA A 150 -13.89 14.16 -56.66
C ALA A 150 -12.73 14.05 -55.66
N VAL A 151 -12.19 12.82 -55.60
CA VAL A 151 -10.85 12.52 -55.07
C VAL A 151 -9.81 13.36 -55.81
N ALA A 152 -9.33 14.41 -55.16
CA ALA A 152 -8.05 15.04 -55.43
C ALA A 152 -7.14 14.77 -54.22
N PRO A 153 -5.84 14.47 -54.42
CA PRO A 153 -4.90 14.38 -53.31
C PRO A 153 -4.78 15.77 -52.69
N SER A 154 -5.39 15.93 -51.51
CA SER A 154 -5.30 17.15 -50.71
C SER A 154 -3.87 17.29 -50.18
N GLY A 155 -2.99 17.88 -51.01
CA GLY A 155 -1.83 18.62 -50.54
C GLY A 155 -2.32 19.90 -49.86
N GLY A 156 -2.91 19.77 -48.67
CA GLY A 156 -3.17 20.91 -47.81
C GLY A 156 -1.83 21.52 -47.35
N PRO A 157 -1.78 22.83 -47.05
CA PRO A 157 -0.57 23.45 -46.52
C PRO A 157 -0.13 22.62 -45.32
N ALA A 158 1.11 22.13 -45.36
CA ALA A 158 1.70 21.33 -44.28
C ALA A 158 1.40 22.03 -42.96
N GLU A 159 0.59 21.41 -42.11
CA GLU A 159 0.05 22.08 -40.94
C GLU A 159 1.19 22.71 -40.12
N PRO A 160 1.04 23.98 -39.69
CA PRO A 160 2.14 24.77 -39.11
C PRO A 160 2.82 24.08 -37.92
N TRP A 161 2.09 23.27 -37.15
CA TRP A 161 2.66 22.50 -36.04
C TRP A 161 3.69 21.45 -36.46
N ARG A 162 3.65 20.93 -37.70
CA ARG A 162 4.69 20.00 -38.22
C ARG A 162 6.00 20.73 -38.47
N ALA A 163 5.93 21.98 -38.93
CA ALA A 163 7.12 22.83 -39.07
C ALA A 163 7.70 23.17 -37.69
N ASP A 164 6.84 23.49 -36.71
CA ASP A 164 7.25 23.79 -35.33
C ASP A 164 7.91 22.58 -34.65
N LEU A 165 7.38 21.36 -34.84
CA LEU A 165 8.01 20.13 -34.35
C LEU A 165 9.38 19.88 -35.00
N ALA A 166 9.52 20.13 -36.30
CA ALA A 166 10.81 19.98 -36.98
C ALA A 166 11.84 21.03 -36.52
N VAL A 167 11.40 22.20 -36.07
CA VAL A 167 12.26 23.21 -35.44
C VAL A 167 12.69 22.76 -34.04
N LEU A 168 11.74 22.28 -33.22
CA LEU A 168 12.02 21.76 -31.88
C LEU A 168 12.97 20.56 -31.90
N GLU A 169 12.78 19.61 -32.82
CA GLU A 169 13.67 18.46 -32.96
C GLU A 169 15.10 18.88 -33.33
N ARG A 170 15.24 19.88 -34.23
CA ARG A 170 16.54 20.44 -34.60
C ARG A 170 17.20 21.16 -33.44
N GLN A 171 16.43 21.91 -32.65
CA GLN A 171 16.91 22.59 -31.45
C GLN A 171 17.39 21.58 -30.39
N LEU A 172 16.61 20.55 -30.09
CA LEU A 172 16.98 19.47 -29.17
C LEU A 172 18.25 18.74 -29.61
N LYS A 173 18.37 18.41 -30.90
CA LYS A 173 19.59 17.80 -31.46
C LYS A 173 20.80 18.72 -31.34
N ALA A 174 20.63 20.04 -31.49
CA ALA A 174 21.70 21.01 -31.31
C ALA A 174 22.13 21.12 -29.85
N GLU A 175 21.19 21.17 -28.91
CA GLU A 175 21.47 21.19 -27.46
C GLU A 175 22.18 19.91 -27.00
N LEU A 176 21.72 18.74 -27.45
CA LEU A 176 22.38 17.47 -27.16
C LEU A 176 23.83 17.43 -27.65
N ARG A 177 24.10 17.91 -28.87
CA ARG A 177 25.48 18.02 -29.38
C ARG A 177 26.32 19.01 -28.58
N ALA A 178 25.74 20.14 -28.18
CA ALA A 178 26.42 21.14 -27.36
C ALA A 178 26.80 20.58 -25.97
N MET A 179 25.91 19.78 -25.37
CA MET A 179 26.19 19.07 -24.11
C MET A 179 27.29 18.01 -24.30
N GLN A 180 27.26 17.24 -25.39
CA GLN A 180 28.28 16.24 -25.70
C GLN A 180 29.67 16.88 -25.92
N LEU A 181 29.75 18.01 -26.61
CA LEU A 181 31.00 18.75 -26.81
C LEU A 181 31.53 19.35 -25.49
N SER A 182 30.64 19.82 -24.63
CA SER A 182 31.00 20.29 -23.28
C SER A 182 31.54 19.15 -22.41
N ALA A 183 30.92 17.97 -22.47
CA ALA A 183 31.37 16.78 -21.76
C ALA A 183 32.73 16.27 -22.28
N ALA A 184 32.95 16.29 -23.60
CA ALA A 184 34.23 15.92 -24.21
C ALA A 184 35.36 16.89 -23.82
N THR A 185 35.06 18.19 -23.75
CA THR A 185 36.00 19.22 -23.28
C THR A 185 36.37 19.01 -21.81
N ILE A 186 35.42 18.57 -20.99
CA ILE A 186 35.68 18.18 -19.60
C ILE A 186 36.56 16.93 -19.60
N ALA A 187 36.28 15.89 -20.39
CA ALA A 187 37.06 14.65 -20.41
C ALA A 187 38.53 14.83 -20.85
N ALA A 188 38.84 15.83 -21.70
CA ALA A 188 40.18 16.03 -22.28
C ALA A 188 41.22 16.74 -21.38
N ARG A 189 40.87 17.15 -20.15
CA ARG A 189 41.83 17.81 -19.22
C ARG A 189 42.66 16.75 -18.47
N PRO A 190 43.99 16.90 -18.35
CA PRO A 190 44.86 15.93 -17.68
C PRO A 190 44.45 15.63 -16.23
N GLN A 191 44.52 14.35 -15.87
CA GLN A 191 43.78 13.70 -14.77
C GLN A 191 44.28 13.85 -13.31
N PRO A 192 45.50 14.30 -12.96
CA PRO A 192 46.01 14.09 -11.59
C PRO A 192 45.36 15.01 -10.53
N VAL A 193 44.86 16.19 -10.93
CA VAL A 193 44.26 17.18 -10.00
C VAL A 193 42.74 16.96 -9.82
N ARG A 194 42.09 16.23 -10.74
CA ARG A 194 40.63 15.98 -10.66
C ARG A 194 40.26 14.85 -9.73
N ALA A 195 41.05 13.77 -9.68
CA ALA A 195 40.78 12.65 -8.80
C ALA A 195 40.82 13.07 -7.30
N THR A 196 41.71 14.00 -6.94
CA THR A 196 41.79 14.57 -5.58
C THR A 196 40.65 15.55 -5.32
N ALA A 197 40.34 16.43 -6.27
CA ALA A 197 39.21 17.36 -6.17
C ALA A 197 37.85 16.63 -6.03
N ASP A 198 37.64 15.56 -6.79
CA ASP A 198 36.42 14.74 -6.73
C ASP A 198 36.32 14.00 -5.39
N ALA A 199 37.44 13.49 -4.86
CA ALA A 199 37.49 12.86 -3.53
C ALA A 199 37.16 13.85 -2.41
N ASP A 200 37.62 15.11 -2.51
CA ASP A 200 37.32 16.16 -1.54
C ASP A 200 35.86 16.62 -1.63
N VAL A 201 35.28 16.68 -2.83
CA VAL A 201 33.85 16.97 -3.05
C VAL A 201 32.98 15.87 -2.44
N LEU A 202 33.31 14.60 -2.68
CA LEU A 202 32.59 13.47 -2.08
C LEU A 202 32.71 13.45 -0.56
N ARG A 203 33.88 13.79 0.00
CA ARG A 203 34.07 13.90 1.45
C ARG A 203 33.20 15.01 2.04
N ARG A 204 33.11 16.17 1.36
CA ARG A 204 32.27 17.28 1.79
C ARG A 204 30.78 16.96 1.65
N ALA A 205 30.37 16.27 0.59
CA ALA A 205 28.99 15.82 0.40
C ALA A 205 28.56 14.85 1.51
N ARG A 206 29.40 13.87 1.86
CA ARG A 206 29.15 12.95 2.99
C ARG A 206 29.03 13.71 4.31
N ALA A 207 29.92 14.66 4.58
CA ALA A 207 29.84 15.48 5.80
C ALA A 207 28.54 16.30 5.87
N LEU A 208 28.07 16.86 4.75
CA LEU A 208 26.81 17.59 4.69
C LEU A 208 25.59 16.68 4.84
N LEU A 209 25.66 15.44 4.32
CA LEU A 209 24.61 14.43 4.51
C LEU A 209 24.53 13.96 5.96
N ASP A 210 25.67 13.69 6.62
CA ASP A 210 25.68 13.30 8.04
C ASP A 210 25.13 14.44 8.92
N GLU A 211 25.45 15.69 8.59
CA GLU A 211 24.94 16.87 9.28
C GLU A 211 23.43 17.06 9.06
N SER A 212 22.94 16.84 7.83
CA SER A 212 21.50 16.95 7.52
C SER A 212 20.70 15.81 8.15
N GLU A 213 21.23 14.59 8.15
CA GLU A 213 20.61 13.43 8.80
C GLU A 213 20.51 13.66 10.31
N LYS A 214 21.56 14.17 10.96
CA LYS A 214 21.52 14.53 12.39
C LYS A 214 20.47 15.59 12.69
N ARG A 215 20.28 16.58 11.81
CA ARG A 215 19.21 17.58 11.97
C ARG A 215 17.83 16.96 11.82
N GLN A 216 17.64 16.12 10.80
CA GLN A 216 16.38 15.40 10.57
C GLN A 216 16.05 14.45 11.74
N GLN A 217 17.03 13.73 12.28
CA GLN A 217 16.84 12.86 13.44
C GLN A 217 16.42 13.64 14.69
N ARG A 218 16.97 14.84 14.92
CA ARG A 218 16.59 15.70 16.05
C ARG A 218 15.15 16.21 15.91
N GLU A 219 14.77 16.68 14.72
CA GLU A 219 13.40 17.13 14.47
C GLU A 219 12.40 15.98 14.57
N LEU A 220 12.75 14.80 14.03
CA LEU A 220 11.91 13.61 14.12
C LEU A 220 11.73 13.17 15.58
N ALA A 221 12.80 13.15 16.38
CA ALA A 221 12.73 12.79 17.79
C ALA A 221 11.80 13.74 18.58
N LEU A 222 11.85 15.05 18.29
CA LEU A 222 10.95 16.02 18.90
C LEU A 222 9.49 15.78 18.51
N ARG A 223 9.21 15.55 17.22
CA ARG A 223 7.84 15.25 16.75
C ARG A 223 7.31 13.94 17.32
N VAL A 224 8.14 12.90 17.40
CA VAL A 224 7.75 11.61 18.00
C VAL A 224 7.46 11.77 19.50
N ALA A 225 8.28 12.56 20.22
CA ALA A 225 8.05 12.85 21.62
C ALA A 225 6.74 13.63 21.86
N GLU A 226 6.41 14.57 20.98
CA GLU A 226 5.13 15.30 21.00
C GLU A 226 3.94 14.36 20.78
N VAL A 227 4.00 13.52 19.74
CA VAL A 227 2.95 12.52 19.45
C VAL A 227 2.76 11.53 20.59
N MET A 228 3.85 11.04 21.21
CA MET A 228 3.75 10.15 22.37
C MET A 228 3.06 10.83 23.56
N ARG A 229 3.31 12.14 23.76
CA ARG A 229 2.67 12.90 24.83
C ARG A 229 1.17 13.01 24.61
N ASP A 230 0.76 13.32 23.38
CA ASP A 230 -0.66 13.44 23.01
C ASP A 230 -1.42 12.11 23.17
N VAL A 231 -0.82 10.99 22.72
CA VAL A 231 -1.40 9.66 22.90
C VAL A 231 -1.57 9.33 24.38
N ASN A 232 -0.61 9.69 25.23
CA ASN A 232 -0.71 9.43 26.67
C ASN A 232 -1.81 10.28 27.32
N LEU A 233 -1.95 11.55 26.93
CA LEU A 233 -3.04 12.42 27.38
C LEU A 233 -4.41 11.88 26.94
N GLN A 234 -4.52 11.42 25.70
CA GLN A 234 -5.76 10.83 25.18
C GLN A 234 -6.12 9.54 25.93
N ARG A 235 -5.14 8.69 26.21
CA ARG A 235 -5.35 7.48 27.01
C ARG A 235 -5.82 7.81 28.43
N GLN A 236 -5.25 8.82 29.07
CA GLN A 236 -5.68 9.25 30.41
C GLN A 236 -7.12 9.78 30.38
N ALA A 237 -7.47 10.59 29.38
CA ALA A 237 -8.83 11.09 29.21
C ALA A 237 -9.83 9.94 28.97
N ASP A 238 -9.43 8.94 28.18
CA ASP A 238 -10.26 7.77 27.89
C ASP A 238 -10.44 6.88 29.13
N LEU A 239 -9.40 6.66 29.92
CA LEU A 239 -9.51 5.92 31.19
C LEU A 239 -10.48 6.59 32.16
N VAL A 240 -10.46 7.93 32.26
CA VAL A 240 -11.42 8.68 33.09
C VAL A 240 -12.85 8.53 32.55
N LYS A 241 -13.02 8.45 31.22
CA LYS A 241 -14.32 8.23 30.59
C LYS A 241 -14.84 6.81 30.87
N ILE A 242 -13.98 5.80 30.73
CA ILE A 242 -14.29 4.40 31.03
C ILE A 242 -14.70 4.26 32.50
N ASP A 243 -13.94 4.85 33.44
CA ASP A 243 -14.25 4.81 34.87
C ASP A 243 -15.65 5.36 35.18
N ARG A 244 -16.02 6.51 34.58
CA ARG A 244 -17.38 7.07 34.70
C ARG A 244 -18.45 6.16 34.10
N TYR A 245 -18.18 5.54 32.95
CA TYR A 245 -19.11 4.62 32.30
C TYR A 245 -19.32 3.35 33.14
N VAL A 246 -18.24 2.77 33.68
CA VAL A 246 -18.30 1.59 34.55
C VAL A 246 -19.10 1.92 35.81
N GLY A 247 -18.82 3.04 36.49
CA GLY A 247 -19.60 3.46 37.66
C GLY A 247 -21.09 3.68 37.37
N ALA A 248 -21.42 4.25 36.20
CA ALA A 248 -22.81 4.40 35.77
C ALA A 248 -23.51 3.04 35.54
N VAL A 249 -22.82 2.08 34.91
CA VAL A 249 -23.35 0.73 34.70
C VAL A 249 -23.52 -0.01 36.02
N GLU A 250 -22.55 0.03 36.92
CA GLU A 250 -22.64 -0.60 38.24
C GLU A 250 -23.82 -0.06 39.06
N SER A 251 -24.04 1.26 39.05
CA SER A 251 -25.20 1.85 39.72
C SER A 251 -26.53 1.37 39.14
N LYS A 252 -26.63 1.27 37.81
CA LYS A 252 -27.84 0.78 37.13
C LYS A 252 -28.08 -0.70 37.43
N VAL A 253 -27.04 -1.52 37.36
CA VAL A 253 -27.10 -2.95 37.70
C VAL A 253 -27.48 -3.13 39.17
N GLY A 254 -26.91 -2.35 40.08
CA GLY A 254 -27.26 -2.37 41.50
C GLY A 254 -28.75 -2.07 41.75
N VAL A 255 -29.29 -1.06 41.06
CA VAL A 255 -30.73 -0.73 41.14
C VAL A 255 -31.60 -1.86 40.57
N GLU A 256 -31.20 -2.46 39.44
CA GLU A 256 -31.94 -3.58 38.84
C GLU A 256 -31.91 -4.83 39.74
N VAL A 257 -30.78 -5.15 40.35
CA VAL A 257 -30.63 -6.26 41.30
C VAL A 257 -31.50 -6.05 42.55
N LEU A 258 -31.49 -4.83 43.12
CA LEU A 258 -32.36 -4.49 44.26
C LEU A 258 -33.85 -4.62 43.89
N LYS A 259 -34.24 -4.12 42.73
CA LYS A 259 -35.62 -4.24 42.21
C LYS A 259 -36.00 -5.70 42.00
N ASN A 260 -35.10 -6.53 41.49
CA ASN A 260 -35.35 -7.96 41.30
C ASN A 260 -35.50 -8.69 42.64
N ARG A 261 -34.67 -8.36 43.63
CA ARG A 261 -34.76 -8.90 44.99
C ARG A 261 -36.07 -8.51 45.68
N GLN A 262 -36.52 -7.27 45.50
CA GLN A 262 -37.83 -6.83 45.99
C GLN A 262 -38.99 -7.62 45.35
N LYS A 263 -38.96 -7.83 44.03
CA LYS A 263 -39.97 -8.66 43.33
C LYS A 263 -39.99 -10.09 43.85
N MET A 264 -38.82 -10.72 44.06
CA MET A 264 -38.74 -12.07 44.62
C MET A 264 -39.32 -12.13 46.03
N ASN A 265 -38.98 -11.17 46.90
CA ASN A 265 -39.54 -11.10 48.24
C ASN A 265 -41.07 -10.92 48.22
N GLN A 266 -41.60 -10.09 47.30
CA GLN A 266 -43.03 -9.88 47.15
C GLN A 266 -43.75 -11.17 46.71
N MET A 267 -43.15 -11.94 45.81
CA MET A 267 -43.69 -13.24 45.39
C MET A 267 -43.65 -14.28 46.51
N ASP A 268 -42.59 -14.34 47.33
CA ASP A 268 -42.53 -15.23 48.49
C ASP A 268 -43.65 -14.93 49.51
N ILE A 269 -43.94 -13.64 49.74
CA ILE A 269 -45.05 -13.24 50.62
C ILE A 269 -46.39 -13.72 50.06
N LEU A 270 -46.63 -13.51 48.76
CA LEU A 270 -47.88 -13.94 48.11
C LEU A 270 -48.05 -15.46 48.16
N TYR A 271 -46.98 -16.22 47.91
CA TYR A 271 -46.99 -17.69 48.00
C TYR A 271 -47.26 -18.19 49.41
N ARG A 272 -46.67 -17.57 50.43
CA ARG A 272 -46.97 -17.92 51.83
C ARG A 272 -48.40 -17.60 52.24
N THR A 273 -48.98 -16.51 51.72
CA THR A 273 -50.37 -16.18 52.02
C THR A 273 -51.35 -17.16 51.37
N SER A 274 -51.05 -17.70 50.18
CA SER A 274 -51.92 -18.70 49.55
C SER A 274 -51.83 -20.08 50.19
N GLN A 275 -50.70 -20.44 50.79
CA GLN A 275 -50.57 -21.72 51.53
C GLN A 275 -51.33 -21.79 52.86
N ARG A 276 -51.80 -20.65 53.39
CA ARG A 276 -52.52 -20.59 54.69
C ARG A 276 -54.04 -20.59 54.56
N GLN A 277 -54.58 -20.60 53.34
CA GLN A 277 -56.01 -20.79 53.06
C GLN A 277 -56.26 -22.23 52.64
#